data_AF-A0A2S9J2C4-F1
#
_entry.id   AF-A0A2S9J2C4-F1
#
_cell.length_a   1.000
_cell.length_b   1.000
_cell.length_c   1.000
_cell.angle_alpha   90.00
_cell.angle_beta   90.00
_cell.angle_gamma   90.00
#
_symmetry.space_group_name_H-M   'P 1'
#
loop_
_entity.id
_entity.type
_entity.pdbx_description
1 polymer ?
#
loop_
_entity_poly.entity_id
_entity_poly.type
_entity_poly.pdbx_seq_one_letter_code
_entity_poly.pdbx_strand_id
1 'polypeptide(L)'
;MNLEKIAEHVKVFHDRCEEQRREIMARTEAQEKRAQEQKERTERTVKKFENTILHDLQAFFKEVAPLFSSPYLDIVLDTHLKRTQFVISDNDSIPAYAFLALAARPGEDADDTFTNARYLLFAVDTVEHSLDLLLKNDERVSLCKGGNEEDSSIMLKSYPLDNYNLDEIKAFINKYLLEELAYHQENFRVEVGSLRLEQ
;
A
#
# COMPACT_ATOMS: atom_id res chain seq x y z
N MET A 1 62.33 -28.24 -25.09
CA MET A 1 61.21 -27.39 -24.64
C MET A 1 59.92 -28.07 -25.08
N ASN A 2 59.06 -28.49 -24.15
CA ASN A 2 58.00 -29.45 -24.45
C ASN A 2 56.70 -28.71 -24.85
N LEU A 3 56.67 -28.26 -26.11
CA LEU A 3 55.58 -27.46 -26.69
C LEU A 3 54.23 -28.20 -26.67
N GLU A 4 54.22 -29.53 -26.77
CA GLU A 4 53.01 -30.36 -26.71
C GLU A 4 52.33 -30.29 -25.34
N LYS A 5 53.12 -30.35 -24.25
CA LYS A 5 52.58 -30.20 -22.88
C LYS A 5 51.98 -28.81 -22.64
N ILE A 6 52.55 -27.77 -23.25
CA ILE A 6 52.02 -26.41 -23.17
C ILE A 6 50.69 -26.34 -23.92
N ALA A 7 50.59 -26.91 -25.13
CA ALA A 7 49.35 -26.95 -25.90
C ALA A 7 48.23 -27.72 -25.17
N GLU A 8 48.56 -28.83 -24.50
CA GLU A 8 47.61 -29.59 -23.68
C GLU A 8 47.09 -28.77 -22.49
N HIS A 9 47.97 -28.06 -21.78
CA HIS A 9 47.56 -27.19 -20.67
C HIS A 9 46.69 -26.01 -21.14
N VAL A 10 47.00 -25.42 -22.30
CA VAL A 10 46.18 -24.36 -22.90
C VAL A 10 44.79 -24.89 -23.25
N LYS A 11 44.70 -26.12 -23.79
CA LYS A 11 43.41 -26.75 -24.09
C LYS A 11 42.58 -26.99 -22.83
N VAL A 12 43.18 -27.57 -21.78
CA VAL A 12 42.49 -27.80 -20.50
C VAL A 12 42.03 -26.49 -19.85
N PHE A 13 42.84 -25.44 -19.94
CA PHE A 13 42.46 -24.11 -19.45
C PHE A 13 41.28 -23.54 -20.25
N HIS A 14 41.32 -23.62 -21.59
CA HIS A 14 40.24 -23.16 -22.44
C HIS A 14 38.93 -23.91 -22.16
N ASP A 15 38.98 -25.25 -22.06
CA ASP A 15 37.81 -26.08 -21.77
C ASP A 15 37.17 -25.69 -20.43
N ARG A 16 37.98 -25.42 -19.39
CA ARG A 16 37.50 -24.93 -18.08
C ARG A 16 36.87 -23.54 -18.17
N CYS A 17 37.45 -22.63 -18.95
CA CYS A 17 36.87 -21.30 -19.15
C CYS A 17 35.52 -21.39 -19.88
N GLU A 18 35.40 -22.25 -20.88
CA GLU A 18 34.12 -22.46 -21.59
C GLU A 18 33.07 -23.12 -20.70
N GLU A 19 33.46 -24.03 -19.80
CA GLU A 19 32.57 -24.61 -18.79
C GLU A 19 32.05 -23.54 -17.82
N GLN A 20 32.94 -22.74 -17.23
CA GLN A 20 32.56 -21.63 -16.35
C GLN A 20 31.66 -20.61 -17.07
N ARG A 21 31.95 -20.28 -18.33
CA ARG A 21 31.11 -19.37 -19.12
C ARG A 21 29.70 -19.92 -19.29
N ARG A 22 29.57 -21.22 -19.59
CA ARG A 22 28.25 -21.89 -19.70
C ARG A 22 27.50 -21.89 -18.38
N GLU A 23 28.17 -22.17 -17.26
CA GLU A 23 27.53 -22.13 -15.94
C GLU A 23 27.03 -20.72 -15.58
N ILE A 24 27.83 -19.69 -15.86
CA ILE A 24 27.43 -18.29 -15.62
C ILE A 24 26.22 -17.95 -16.48
N MET A 25 26.26 -18.23 -17.79
CA MET A 25 25.13 -17.96 -18.69
C MET A 25 23.86 -18.67 -18.23
N ALA A 26 23.94 -19.96 -17.87
CA ALA A 26 22.79 -20.72 -17.39
C ALA A 26 22.20 -20.15 -16.08
N ARG A 27 23.05 -19.65 -15.16
CA ARG A 27 22.59 -18.99 -13.93
C ARG A 27 21.91 -17.65 -14.22
N THR A 28 22.49 -16.85 -15.10
CA THR A 28 21.92 -15.56 -15.51
C THR A 28 20.57 -15.75 -16.19
N GLU A 29 20.47 -16.68 -17.16
CA GLU A 29 19.19 -17.01 -17.83
C GLU A 29 18.14 -17.51 -16.84
N ALA A 30 18.51 -18.36 -15.88
CA ALA A 30 17.59 -18.84 -14.85
C ALA A 30 17.11 -17.71 -13.93
N GLN A 31 17.98 -16.75 -13.61
CA GLN A 31 17.63 -15.59 -12.79
C GLN A 31 16.70 -14.64 -13.55
N GLU A 32 16.99 -14.36 -14.83
CA GLU A 32 16.15 -13.54 -15.70
C GLU A 32 14.77 -14.17 -15.89
N LYS A 33 14.71 -15.48 -16.12
CA LYS A 33 13.44 -16.22 -16.24
C LYS A 33 12.60 -16.12 -14.95
N ARG A 34 13.22 -16.31 -13.78
CA ARG A 34 12.53 -16.17 -12.48
C ARG A 34 12.03 -14.74 -12.26
N ALA A 35 12.83 -13.73 -12.59
CA ALA A 35 12.44 -12.33 -12.46
C ALA A 35 11.26 -11.99 -13.38
N GLN A 36 11.27 -12.50 -14.62
CA GLN A 36 10.18 -12.32 -15.57
C GLN A 36 8.90 -13.01 -15.10
N GLU A 37 8.98 -14.27 -14.63
CA GLU A 37 7.82 -15.01 -14.08
C GLU A 37 7.24 -14.29 -12.85
N GLN A 38 8.08 -13.78 -11.96
CA GLN A 38 7.65 -13.01 -10.80
C GLN A 38 6.94 -11.72 -11.21
N LYS A 39 7.50 -10.98 -12.18
CA LYS A 39 6.91 -9.76 -12.71
C LYS A 39 5.52 -10.02 -13.31
N GLU A 40 5.39 -11.04 -14.16
CA GLU A 40 4.12 -11.42 -14.76
C GLU A 40 3.08 -11.83 -13.72
N ARG A 41 3.50 -12.53 -12.67
CA ARG A 41 2.63 -12.91 -11.56
C ARG A 41 2.15 -11.68 -10.79
N THR A 42 3.06 -10.76 -10.45
CA THR A 42 2.72 -9.50 -9.78
C THR A 42 1.74 -8.69 -10.62
N GLU A 43 1.99 -8.51 -11.92
CA GLU A 43 1.08 -7.77 -12.81
C GLU A 43 -0.33 -8.38 -12.87
N ARG A 44 -0.45 -9.72 -12.86
CA ARG A 44 -1.74 -10.40 -12.81
C ARG A 44 -2.47 -10.14 -11.48
N THR A 45 -1.75 -10.21 -10.37
CA THR A 45 -2.30 -9.95 -9.03
C THR A 45 -2.78 -8.50 -8.88
N VAL A 46 -1.99 -7.52 -9.35
CA VAL A 46 -2.36 -6.10 -9.34
C VAL A 46 -3.64 -5.87 -10.14
N LYS A 47 -3.68 -6.34 -11.39
CA LYS A 47 -4.88 -6.23 -12.23
C LYS A 47 -6.10 -6.89 -11.61
N LYS A 48 -5.91 -7.99 -10.87
CA LYS A 48 -7.01 -8.65 -10.17
C LYS A 48 -7.56 -7.75 -9.07
N PHE A 49 -6.70 -7.21 -8.21
CA PHE A 49 -7.09 -6.27 -7.17
C PHE A 49 -7.86 -5.06 -7.73
N GLU A 50 -7.35 -4.48 -8.81
CA GLU A 50 -7.96 -3.33 -9.49
C GLU A 50 -9.38 -3.65 -10.00
N ASN A 51 -9.56 -4.82 -10.62
CA ASN A 51 -10.84 -5.23 -11.23
C ASN A 51 -11.84 -5.85 -10.25
N THR A 52 -11.45 -6.13 -9.01
CA THR A 52 -12.33 -6.72 -7.99
C THR A 52 -12.52 -5.76 -6.82
N ILE A 53 -11.75 -5.94 -5.74
CA ILE A 53 -11.95 -5.24 -4.48
C ILE A 53 -11.81 -3.73 -4.64
N LEU A 54 -10.88 -3.23 -5.45
CA LEU A 54 -10.74 -1.80 -5.64
C LEU A 54 -11.99 -1.20 -6.29
N HIS A 55 -12.54 -1.88 -7.30
CA HIS A 55 -13.79 -1.47 -7.94
C HIS A 55 -14.95 -1.44 -6.93
N ASP A 56 -15.07 -2.47 -6.09
CA ASP A 56 -16.10 -2.54 -5.05
C ASP A 56 -15.96 -1.44 -4.00
N LEU A 57 -14.72 -1.17 -3.56
CA LEU A 57 -14.41 -0.08 -2.62
C LEU A 57 -14.74 1.28 -3.23
N GLN A 58 -14.43 1.50 -4.51
CA GLN A 58 -14.79 2.73 -5.21
C GLN A 58 -16.30 2.90 -5.37
N ALA A 59 -17.03 1.82 -5.64
CA ALA A 59 -18.49 1.84 -5.69
C ALA A 59 -19.07 2.21 -4.32
N PHE A 60 -18.62 1.56 -3.26
CA PHE A 60 -19.05 1.86 -1.89
C PHE A 60 -18.69 3.29 -1.47
N PHE A 61 -17.49 3.76 -1.81
CA PHE A 61 -17.06 5.13 -1.53
C PHE A 61 -17.96 6.17 -2.19
N LYS A 62 -18.43 5.94 -3.43
CA LYS A 62 -19.38 6.84 -4.10
C LYS A 62 -20.74 6.90 -3.41
N GLU A 63 -21.15 5.83 -2.74
CA GLU A 63 -22.40 5.80 -1.96
C GLU A 63 -22.24 6.55 -0.62
N VAL A 64 -21.09 6.39 0.03
CA VAL A 64 -20.84 6.92 1.38
C VAL A 64 -20.38 8.37 1.36
N ALA A 65 -19.52 8.77 0.42
CA ALA A 65 -18.93 10.12 0.39
C ALA A 65 -19.97 11.26 0.41
N PRO A 66 -21.10 11.19 -0.32
CA PRO A 66 -22.13 12.23 -0.26
C PRO A 66 -22.80 12.39 1.11
N LEU A 67 -22.74 11.37 1.98
CA LEU A 67 -23.29 11.43 3.34
C LEU A 67 -22.43 12.30 4.28
N PHE A 68 -21.18 12.55 3.91
CA PHE A 68 -20.28 13.45 4.62
C PHE A 68 -20.50 14.89 4.14
N SER A 69 -21.63 15.49 4.52
CA SER A 69 -21.98 16.87 4.18
C SER A 69 -21.40 17.88 5.18
N SER A 70 -20.08 17.86 5.39
CA SER A 70 -19.39 18.77 6.31
C SER A 70 -18.46 19.72 5.54
N PRO A 71 -18.40 21.02 5.87
CA PRO A 71 -17.38 21.90 5.31
C PRO A 71 -15.99 21.66 5.92
N TYR A 72 -15.89 20.83 6.96
CA TYR A 72 -14.65 20.59 7.71
C TYR A 72 -14.07 19.19 7.53
N LEU A 73 -14.87 18.22 7.08
CA LEU A 73 -14.46 16.82 6.96
C LEU A 73 -14.86 16.28 5.60
N ASP A 74 -13.97 15.46 5.05
CA ASP A 74 -14.19 14.62 3.87
C ASP A 74 -13.82 13.18 4.19
N ILE A 75 -14.37 12.25 3.43
CA ILE A 75 -13.85 10.89 3.34
C ILE A 75 -12.95 10.81 2.11
N VAL A 76 -11.81 10.13 2.27
CA VAL A 76 -10.80 9.96 1.23
C VAL A 76 -10.66 8.48 0.90
N LEU A 77 -10.51 8.18 -0.39
CA LEU A 77 -10.07 6.89 -0.91
C LEU A 77 -8.85 7.12 -1.80
N ASP A 78 -7.65 6.93 -1.23
CA ASP A 78 -6.37 7.04 -1.95
C ASP A 78 -5.92 5.66 -2.41
N THR A 79 -5.24 5.56 -3.55
CA THR A 79 -4.93 4.27 -4.18
C THR A 79 -3.56 4.29 -4.86
N HIS A 80 -2.99 3.12 -5.08
CA HIS A 80 -1.76 2.98 -5.87
C HIS A 80 -1.87 3.55 -7.30
N LEU A 81 -3.08 3.67 -7.86
CA LEU A 81 -3.33 4.24 -9.19
C LEU A 81 -3.29 5.77 -9.23
N LYS A 82 -3.69 6.43 -8.14
CA LYS A 82 -3.77 7.89 -8.06
C LYS A 82 -3.37 8.34 -6.66
N ARG A 83 -2.08 8.25 -6.39
CA ARG A 83 -1.48 8.66 -5.11
C ARG A 83 -1.66 10.16 -4.93
N THR A 84 -2.20 10.55 -3.78
CA THR A 84 -2.39 11.96 -3.48
C THR A 84 -1.95 12.34 -2.07
N GLN A 85 -2.08 11.43 -1.11
CA GLN A 85 -2.04 11.79 0.30
C GLN A 85 -1.30 10.77 1.17
N PHE A 86 -1.36 9.47 0.85
CA PHE A 86 -0.76 8.42 1.68
C PHE A 86 0.47 7.76 1.03
N VAL A 87 1.49 7.46 1.85
CA VAL A 87 2.72 6.79 1.42
C VAL A 87 2.96 5.54 2.26
N ILE A 88 3.20 4.40 1.59
CA ILE A 88 3.73 3.20 2.22
C ILE A 88 5.26 3.29 2.18
N SER A 89 5.91 3.30 3.34
CA SER A 89 7.38 3.33 3.45
C SER A 89 8.04 2.09 2.82
N ASP A 90 7.35 0.95 2.84
CA ASP A 90 7.76 -0.32 2.22
C ASP A 90 7.13 -0.52 0.83
N ASN A 91 7.32 0.43 -0.09
CA ASN A 91 6.78 0.35 -1.46
C ASN A 91 7.20 -0.91 -2.25
N ASP A 92 8.26 -1.61 -1.81
CA ASP A 92 8.81 -2.77 -2.51
C ASP A 92 8.08 -4.10 -2.20
N SER A 93 7.29 -4.17 -1.12
CA SER A 93 6.60 -5.40 -0.70
C SER A 93 5.14 -5.47 -1.11
N ILE A 94 4.48 -4.32 -1.28
CA ILE A 94 3.05 -4.24 -1.58
C ILE A 94 2.83 -3.82 -3.05
N PRO A 95 2.28 -4.70 -3.90
CA PRO A 95 2.08 -4.49 -5.33
C PRO A 95 0.92 -3.55 -5.65
N ALA A 96 -0.13 -3.55 -4.81
CA ALA A 96 -1.39 -2.87 -5.01
C ALA A 96 -2.05 -2.59 -3.65
N TYR A 97 -2.66 -1.42 -3.53
CA TYR A 97 -3.31 -1.00 -2.30
C TYR A 97 -4.41 0.06 -2.50
N ALA A 98 -5.23 0.23 -1.46
CA ALA A 98 -6.16 1.34 -1.26
C ALA A 98 -6.19 1.77 0.22
N PHE A 99 -6.27 3.07 0.47
CA PHE A 99 -6.40 3.68 1.78
C PHE A 99 -7.75 4.35 1.89
N LEU A 100 -8.50 4.05 2.95
CA LEU A 100 -9.74 4.73 3.27
C LEU A 100 -9.59 5.48 4.59
N ALA A 101 -9.85 6.79 4.56
CA ALA A 101 -9.66 7.66 5.72
C ALA A 101 -10.74 8.74 5.83
N LEU A 102 -10.91 9.31 7.02
CA LEU A 102 -11.53 10.63 7.19
C LEU A 102 -10.45 11.70 7.22
N ALA A 103 -10.61 12.73 6.41
CA ALA A 103 -9.69 13.84 6.29
C ALA A 103 -10.38 15.14 6.70
N ALA A 104 -9.61 16.07 7.27
CA ALA A 104 -10.03 17.45 7.34
C ALA A 104 -10.06 18.04 5.93
N ARG A 105 -11.06 18.87 5.61
CA ARG A 105 -11.01 19.66 4.38
C ARG A 105 -9.91 20.71 4.51
N PRO A 106 -8.92 20.76 3.59
CA PRO A 106 -7.93 21.83 3.60
C PRO A 106 -8.65 23.16 3.39
N GLY A 107 -8.42 24.11 4.30
CA GLY A 107 -8.75 25.52 4.04
C GLY A 107 -7.78 26.11 3.00
N GLU A 108 -8.13 27.24 2.39
CA GLU A 108 -7.31 27.90 1.34
C GLU A 108 -5.89 28.28 1.81
N ASP A 109 -5.63 28.29 3.14
CA ASP A 109 -4.34 28.66 3.75
C ASP A 109 -3.75 27.56 4.69
N ALA A 110 -4.26 26.33 4.63
CA ALA A 110 -3.75 25.25 5.50
C ALA A 110 -2.59 24.49 4.85
N ASP A 111 -1.36 24.96 5.07
CA ASP A 111 -0.15 24.13 4.93
C ASP A 111 -0.20 23.05 6.03
N ASP A 112 -0.31 21.80 5.61
CA ASP A 112 -0.28 20.58 6.44
C ASP A 112 -1.49 20.49 7.42
N THR A 113 -2.15 19.36 7.71
CA THR A 113 -1.72 17.98 7.75
C THR A 113 -2.96 17.10 8.02
N PHE A 114 -2.83 15.81 7.72
CA PHE A 114 -3.61 14.67 8.21
C PHE A 114 -3.54 14.43 9.73
N THR A 115 -3.37 15.47 10.54
CA THR A 115 -2.54 15.38 11.76
C THR A 115 -2.91 14.30 12.77
N ASN A 116 -4.12 13.70 12.74
CA ASN A 116 -4.54 12.68 13.68
C ASN A 116 -5.60 11.67 13.17
N ALA A 117 -5.68 11.32 11.87
CA ALA A 117 -6.67 10.33 11.42
C ALA A 117 -6.09 8.90 11.36
N ARG A 118 -6.81 7.91 11.90
CA ARG A 118 -6.57 6.49 11.56
C ARG A 118 -7.03 6.25 10.14
N TYR A 119 -6.49 5.24 9.49
CA TYR A 119 -6.95 4.84 8.17
C TYR A 119 -7.02 3.32 8.02
N LEU A 120 -7.91 2.85 7.15
CA LEU A 120 -7.96 1.46 6.71
C LEU A 120 -7.07 1.30 5.48
N LEU A 121 -6.09 0.39 5.57
CA LEU A 121 -5.26 -0.05 4.45
C LEU A 121 -5.76 -1.40 3.94
N PHE A 122 -6.15 -1.42 2.68
CA PHE A 122 -6.42 -2.62 1.89
C PHE A 122 -5.18 -2.88 1.04
N ALA A 123 -4.38 -3.88 1.39
CA ALA A 123 -3.15 -4.23 0.70
C ALA A 123 -3.22 -5.64 0.15
N VAL A 124 -2.50 -5.91 -0.94
CA VAL A 124 -2.37 -7.28 -1.45
C VAL A 124 -0.99 -7.82 -1.18
N ASP A 125 -0.88 -9.03 -0.68
CA ASP A 125 0.40 -9.74 -0.63
C ASP A 125 0.60 -10.53 -1.94
N THR A 126 1.70 -10.27 -2.66
CA THR A 126 2.02 -10.98 -3.92
C THR A 126 2.49 -12.43 -3.73
N VAL A 127 3.01 -12.76 -2.56
CA VAL A 127 3.54 -14.07 -2.21
C VAL A 127 2.39 -14.96 -1.77
N GLU A 128 1.56 -14.45 -0.86
CA GLU A 128 0.45 -15.20 -0.25
C GLU A 128 -0.86 -15.12 -1.07
N HIS A 129 -0.95 -14.20 -2.05
CA HIS A 129 -2.17 -13.95 -2.84
C HIS A 129 -3.36 -13.61 -1.94
N SER A 130 -3.10 -12.88 -0.87
CA SER A 130 -4.09 -12.43 0.09
C SER A 130 -4.40 -10.95 -0.10
N LEU A 131 -5.63 -10.58 0.23
CA LEU A 131 -6.06 -9.23 0.51
C LEU A 131 -6.03 -9.05 2.03
N ASP A 132 -5.16 -8.19 2.51
CA ASP A 132 -5.02 -7.83 3.90
C ASP A 132 -5.73 -6.51 4.17
N LEU A 133 -6.54 -6.51 5.22
CA LEU A 133 -7.19 -5.32 5.76
C LEU A 133 -6.52 -4.97 7.08
N LEU A 134 -5.85 -3.83 7.10
CA LEU A 134 -5.15 -3.31 8.25
C LEU A 134 -5.79 -2.00 8.71
N LEU A 135 -5.85 -1.78 10.02
CA LEU A 135 -6.08 -0.47 10.61
C LEU A 135 -4.73 0.12 10.97
N LYS A 136 -4.44 1.31 10.46
CA LYS A 136 -3.17 2.01 10.63
C LYS A 136 -3.37 3.30 11.38
N ASN A 137 -2.41 3.63 12.24
CA ASN A 137 -2.47 4.76 13.15
C ASN A 137 -1.17 5.59 13.15
N ASP A 138 -0.35 5.44 12.11
CA ASP A 138 1.04 5.92 12.05
C ASP A 138 1.20 7.43 12.29
N GLU A 139 0.13 8.23 12.15
CA GLU A 139 0.18 9.69 12.27
C GLU A 139 -0.39 10.28 13.58
N ARG A 140 -1.06 9.49 14.45
CA ARG A 140 -1.58 10.00 15.74
C ARG A 140 -0.54 10.10 16.86
N VAL A 141 0.65 9.53 16.63
CA VAL A 141 1.60 9.15 17.67
C VAL A 141 2.27 10.35 18.36
N SER A 142 2.31 11.53 17.73
CA SER A 142 3.15 12.64 18.19
C SER A 142 2.41 13.87 18.73
N LEU A 143 1.07 13.99 18.59
CA LEU A 143 0.40 15.30 18.78
C LEU A 143 -0.94 15.31 19.58
N CYS A 144 -1.52 14.17 20.01
CA CYS A 144 -2.81 14.16 20.71
C CYS A 144 -2.89 13.32 22.01
N LYS A 145 -3.78 13.73 22.94
CA LYS A 145 -4.12 12.95 24.14
C LYS A 145 -4.83 11.64 23.75
N GLY A 146 -4.31 10.50 24.21
CA GLY A 146 -4.88 9.18 23.96
C GLY A 146 -4.32 8.45 22.73
N GLY A 147 -3.29 9.01 22.06
CA GLY A 147 -2.48 8.25 21.12
C GLY A 147 -1.70 7.15 21.85
N ASN A 148 -1.86 5.90 21.44
CA ASN A 148 -1.11 4.78 21.98
C ASN A 148 0.08 4.49 21.06
N GLU A 149 1.30 4.62 21.56
CA GLU A 149 2.56 4.41 20.80
C GLU A 149 2.71 2.97 20.28
N GLU A 150 1.97 2.02 20.87
CA GLU A 150 2.01 0.60 20.51
C GLU A 150 1.06 0.21 19.34
N ASP A 151 0.14 1.10 18.92
CA ASP A 151 -0.92 0.80 17.94
C ASP A 151 -0.59 1.24 16.50
N SER A 152 0.66 1.12 16.04
CA SER A 152 1.07 1.53 14.68
C SER A 152 0.22 0.88 13.57
N SER A 153 -0.02 -0.44 13.71
CA SER A 153 -0.72 -1.23 12.71
C SER A 153 -1.39 -2.46 13.31
N ILE A 154 -2.69 -2.63 13.06
CA ILE A 154 -3.45 -3.80 13.49
C ILE A 154 -3.97 -4.51 12.23
N MET A 155 -3.59 -5.79 12.05
CA MET A 155 -4.20 -6.64 11.04
C MET A 155 -5.62 -6.99 11.50
N LEU A 156 -6.64 -6.49 10.78
CA LEU A 156 -8.03 -6.78 11.09
C LEU A 156 -8.46 -8.12 10.49
N LYS A 157 -8.05 -8.38 9.24
CA LYS A 157 -8.41 -9.60 8.52
C LYS A 157 -7.50 -9.80 7.31
N SER A 158 -7.27 -11.06 6.95
CA SER A 158 -6.70 -11.47 5.68
C SER A 158 -7.70 -12.35 4.95
N TYR A 159 -7.87 -12.12 3.64
CA TYR A 159 -8.75 -12.88 2.76
C TYR A 159 -7.93 -13.47 1.62
N PRO A 160 -8.25 -14.66 1.11
CA PRO A 160 -7.82 -15.04 -0.22
C PRO A 160 -8.31 -13.99 -1.22
N LEU A 161 -7.43 -13.46 -2.09
CA LEU A 161 -7.80 -12.41 -3.05
C LEU A 161 -8.97 -12.83 -3.97
N ASP A 162 -9.13 -14.13 -4.16
CA ASP A 162 -10.15 -14.76 -4.99
C ASP A 162 -11.52 -14.84 -4.32
N ASN A 163 -11.58 -14.64 -3.00
CA ASN A 163 -12.77 -14.89 -2.21
C ASN A 163 -12.77 -14.05 -0.93
N TYR A 164 -12.90 -12.72 -1.09
CA TYR A 164 -13.12 -11.81 0.03
C TYR A 164 -14.62 -11.65 0.32
N ASN A 165 -14.94 -11.39 1.58
CA ASN A 165 -16.31 -11.12 2.01
C ASN A 165 -16.57 -9.61 2.02
N LEU A 166 -17.26 -9.11 0.99
CA LEU A 166 -17.54 -7.67 0.86
C LEU A 166 -18.41 -7.13 2.00
N ASP A 167 -19.38 -7.89 2.50
CA ASP A 167 -20.27 -7.43 3.57
C ASP A 167 -19.51 -7.28 4.89
N GLU A 168 -18.57 -8.20 5.17
CA GLU A 168 -17.67 -8.11 6.31
C GLU A 168 -16.74 -6.89 6.19
N ILE A 169 -16.18 -6.64 5.00
CA ILE A 169 -15.38 -5.44 4.71
C ILE A 169 -16.19 -4.16 4.93
N LYS A 170 -17.43 -4.10 4.43
CA LYS A 170 -18.33 -2.96 4.67
C LYS A 170 -18.62 -2.76 6.15
N ALA A 171 -18.77 -3.83 6.92
CA ALA A 171 -18.92 -3.74 8.37
C ALA A 171 -17.67 -3.14 9.05
N PHE A 172 -16.46 -3.54 8.63
CA PHE A 172 -15.22 -2.92 9.10
C PHE A 172 -15.14 -1.44 8.75
N ILE A 173 -15.48 -1.05 7.52
CA ILE A 173 -15.47 0.35 7.10
C ILE A 173 -16.48 1.16 7.91
N ASN A 174 -17.71 0.66 8.07
CA ASN A 174 -18.74 1.36 8.85
C ASN A 174 -18.31 1.55 10.31
N LYS A 175 -17.75 0.51 10.94
CA LYS A 175 -17.23 0.59 12.30
C LYS A 175 -16.11 1.65 12.39
N TYR A 176 -15.16 1.60 11.46
CA TYR A 176 -14.07 2.57 11.38
C TYR A 176 -14.61 4.01 11.27
N LEU A 177 -15.52 4.28 10.32
CA LEU A 177 -16.07 5.63 10.10
C LEU A 177 -16.79 6.17 11.33
N LEU A 178 -17.57 5.34 12.03
CA LEU A 178 -18.27 5.74 13.25
C LEU A 178 -17.31 6.07 14.39
N GLU A 179 -16.30 5.23 14.62
CA GLU A 179 -15.29 5.47 15.64
C GLU A 179 -14.46 6.72 15.35
N GLU A 180 -14.11 6.92 14.07
CA GLU A 180 -13.28 8.02 13.65
C GLU A 180 -14.04 9.36 13.71
N LEU A 181 -15.33 9.38 13.33
CA LEU A 181 -16.20 10.52 13.54
C LEU A 181 -16.34 10.87 15.02
N ALA A 182 -16.53 9.88 15.90
CA ALA A 182 -16.61 10.11 17.35
C ALA A 182 -15.30 10.72 17.88
N TYR A 183 -14.15 10.22 17.43
CA TYR A 183 -12.85 10.80 17.78
C TYR A 183 -12.73 12.26 17.33
N HIS A 184 -13.13 12.58 16.09
CA HIS A 184 -13.10 13.95 15.59
C HIS A 184 -14.08 14.87 16.34
N GLN A 185 -15.24 14.39 16.78
CA GLN A 185 -16.16 15.18 17.59
C GLN A 185 -15.54 15.66 18.91
N GLU A 186 -14.65 14.86 19.50
CA GLU A 186 -13.98 15.19 20.77
C GLU A 186 -12.67 15.98 20.58
N ASN A 187 -11.95 15.74 19.49
CA ASN A 187 -10.56 16.18 19.34
C ASN A 187 -10.35 17.21 18.22
N PHE A 188 -11.27 17.32 17.26
CA PHE A 188 -11.11 18.24 16.15
C PHE A 188 -11.24 19.70 16.61
N ARG A 189 -10.27 20.53 16.22
CA ARG A 189 -10.25 21.97 16.52
C ARG A 189 -10.15 22.74 15.22
N VAL A 190 -11.10 23.64 14.99
CA VAL A 190 -11.04 24.57 13.86
C VAL A 190 -10.01 25.66 14.20
N GLU A 191 -8.98 25.81 13.38
CA GLU A 191 -8.04 26.92 13.54
C GLU A 191 -8.71 28.25 13.13
N VAL A 192 -8.65 29.23 14.03
CA VAL A 192 -9.41 30.50 13.95
C VAL A 192 -8.86 31.46 12.88
N GLY A 193 -7.80 31.10 12.15
CA GLY A 193 -7.22 31.94 11.08
C GLY A 193 -8.10 32.12 9.83
N SER A 194 -9.12 31.27 9.66
CA SER A 194 -10.00 31.24 8.48
C SER A 194 -11.28 32.06 8.60
N LEU A 195 -11.58 32.63 9.78
CA LEU A 195 -12.67 33.58 9.96
C LEU A 195 -12.15 35.00 9.72
N ARG A 196 -11.92 35.37 8.45
CA ARG A 196 -11.96 36.79 8.07
C ARG A 196 -13.39 37.27 8.30
N LEU A 197 -13.62 37.87 9.46
CA LEU A 197 -14.74 38.79 9.64
C LEU A 197 -14.54 39.90 8.60
N GLU A 198 -15.30 39.83 7.51
CA GLU A 198 -15.50 41.00 6.65
C GLU A 198 -16.10 42.11 7.55
N GLN A 199 -15.25 43.05 7.94
CA GLN A 199 -15.63 44.37 8.42
C GLN A 199 -15.26 45.39 7.36
#